data_AF-A0A7S0J7I9-F1
#
_entry.id   AF-A0A7S0J7I9-F1
#
_cell.length_a   1.000
_cell.length_b   1.000
_cell.length_c   1.000
_cell.angle_alpha   90.00
_cell.angle_beta   90.00
_cell.angle_gamma   90.00
#
_symmetry.space_group_name_H-M   'P 1'
#
loop_
_entity.id
_entity.type
_entity.pdbx_description
1 polymer ?
#
loop_
_entity_poly.entity_id
_entity_poly.type
_entity_poly.pdbx_seq_one_letter_code
_entity_poly.pdbx_strand_id
1 'polypeptide(L)'
;RYTALSASLLGVATAKRGHQPLIVQTQVASLSDGAVDMPPDTEYVFLEVGCSDRNTLDETLHAHPRAFLLAFEPLLDKYAVLLARGTQRYHGNRKDRSVPLGHHHERAVVLPMAVSETGGMRNITVSWLAGCSSLAALNRRSHWAPWCRGRMETRLVPSITLTAALHLTGSLPVRFVKLDAQGVDFQLVRSVPPSLLRAKVEMLEMEVRASDCEALYAGQAGCLEVLEYMRSVGYENTSGCPWRTVRHVGREKGTPNCEKGMRLVRRDVQLTSHVGSAGLTSKGAVRIRRGSIFRDTRGDLHSSS
;
A
#
# COMPACT_ATOMS: atom_id res chain seq x y z
N ARG A 1 19.45 12.02 25.71
CA ARG A 1 20.39 12.11 24.57
C ARG A 1 19.66 11.53 23.37
N TYR A 2 19.06 12.36 22.53
CA TYR A 2 18.25 11.91 21.40
C TYR A 2 19.17 11.54 20.24
N THR A 3 19.26 10.25 19.90
CA THR A 3 19.81 9.82 18.62
C THR A 3 18.72 10.08 17.59
N ALA A 4 18.75 11.22 16.91
CA ALA A 4 17.99 11.39 15.69
C ALA A 4 18.45 10.28 14.73
N LEU A 5 17.56 9.36 14.40
CA LEU A 5 17.71 8.54 13.20
C LEU A 5 17.55 9.48 12.01
N SER A 6 18.61 10.25 11.71
CA SER A 6 18.81 10.82 10.40
C SER A 6 19.08 9.63 9.49
N ALA A 7 18.04 9.08 8.89
CA ALA A 7 18.20 8.19 7.76
C ALA A 7 18.71 9.04 6.58
N SER A 8 20.01 9.36 6.60
CA SER A 8 20.72 9.97 5.48
C SER A 8 20.89 8.89 4.41
N LEU A 9 19.82 8.61 3.67
CA LEU A 9 19.86 7.74 2.50
C LEU A 9 20.59 8.49 1.38
N LEU A 10 21.86 8.13 1.18
CA LEU A 10 22.64 8.48 0.00
C LEU A 10 22.28 7.49 -1.12
N GLY A 11 21.43 7.95 -2.04
CA GLY A 11 21.16 7.23 -3.29
C GLY A 11 22.18 7.60 -4.35
N VAL A 12 22.87 6.62 -4.93
CA VAL A 12 23.59 6.78 -6.19
C VAL A 12 22.76 6.06 -7.25
N ALA A 13 22.10 6.80 -8.13
CA ALA A 13 21.46 6.21 -9.31
C ALA A 13 22.42 6.33 -10.50
N THR A 14 22.71 5.20 -11.14
CA THR A 14 23.44 5.15 -12.40
C THR A 14 22.49 5.48 -13.54
N ALA A 15 22.50 6.73 -13.99
CA ALA A 15 21.83 7.11 -15.23
C ALA A 15 22.63 6.64 -16.46
N LYS A 16 21.94 6.34 -17.56
CA LYS A 16 22.53 6.37 -18.90
C LYS A 16 23.30 7.68 -19.06
N ARG A 17 24.53 7.60 -19.61
CA ARG A 17 25.53 8.68 -19.74
C ARG A 17 24.89 10.09 -19.80
N GLY A 18 25.03 10.87 -18.72
CA GLY A 18 24.91 12.33 -18.78
C GLY A 18 24.04 13.04 -17.73
N HIS A 19 23.06 12.38 -17.10
CA HIS A 19 22.16 13.07 -16.17
C HIS A 19 22.23 12.51 -14.76
N GLN A 20 22.84 13.26 -13.83
CA GLN A 20 22.75 12.94 -12.41
C GLN A 20 21.33 13.23 -11.92
N PRO A 21 20.71 12.33 -11.12
CA PRO A 21 19.43 12.64 -10.49
C PRO A 21 19.59 13.80 -9.50
N LEU A 22 18.60 14.69 -9.44
CA LEU A 22 18.48 15.62 -8.32
C LEU A 22 17.90 14.87 -7.13
N ILE A 23 18.63 14.85 -6.01
CA ILE A 23 18.22 14.18 -4.77
C ILE A 23 17.96 15.24 -3.70
N VAL A 24 16.77 15.20 -3.13
CA VAL A 24 16.37 16.07 -2.01
C VAL A 24 16.06 15.19 -0.82
N GLN A 25 16.78 15.40 0.29
CA GLN A 25 16.47 14.75 1.57
C GLN A 25 15.41 15.57 2.31
N THR A 26 14.38 14.90 2.80
CA THR A 26 13.29 15.54 3.54
C THR A 26 12.93 14.70 4.76
N GLN A 27 12.66 15.37 5.89
CA GLN A 27 12.16 14.71 7.08
C GLN A 27 10.65 14.48 6.94
N VAL A 28 10.22 13.22 7.02
CA VAL A 28 8.82 12.80 6.77
C VAL A 28 8.09 12.29 8.00
N ALA A 29 8.78 12.17 9.13
CA ALA A 29 8.20 11.81 10.41
C ALA A 29 9.17 12.15 11.55
N SER A 30 8.64 12.20 12.76
CA SER A 30 9.41 12.16 14.01
C SER A 30 9.24 10.79 14.64
N LEU A 31 10.33 10.28 15.24
CA LEU A 31 10.32 9.01 15.95
C LEU A 31 10.58 9.22 17.44
N SER A 32 9.83 8.54 18.27
CA SER A 32 9.98 8.45 19.73
C SER A 32 10.34 7.01 20.07
N ASP A 33 11.54 6.79 20.63
CA ASP A 33 12.07 5.45 20.94
C ASP A 33 12.05 4.46 19.76
N GLY A 34 12.26 4.99 18.55
CA GLY A 34 12.28 4.19 17.31
C GLY A 34 10.89 3.88 16.73
N ALA A 35 9.81 4.36 17.33
CA ALA A 35 8.44 4.25 16.83
C ALA A 35 7.91 5.61 16.32
N VAL A 36 6.91 5.58 15.45
CA VAL A 36 6.19 6.81 15.04
C VAL A 36 5.46 7.38 16.24
N ASP A 37 5.49 8.70 16.40
CA ASP A 37 4.75 9.38 17.47
C ASP A 37 3.24 9.26 17.24
N MET A 38 2.51 8.77 18.25
CA MET A 38 1.08 8.47 18.16
C MET A 38 0.32 9.12 19.32
N PRO A 39 -0.97 9.47 19.14
CA PRO A 39 -1.79 9.97 20.23
C PRO A 39 -1.83 8.99 21.42
N PRO A 40 -1.81 9.47 22.67
CA PRO A 40 -1.66 8.63 23.87
C PRO A 40 -2.84 7.67 24.11
N ASP A 41 -4.00 7.94 23.53
CA ASP A 41 -5.21 7.12 23.60
C ASP A 41 -5.27 6.02 22.52
N THR A 42 -4.23 5.90 21.67
CA THR A 42 -4.09 4.85 20.66
C THR A 42 -3.90 3.48 21.32
N GLU A 43 -4.72 2.51 20.94
CA GLU A 43 -4.66 1.13 21.47
C GLU A 43 -4.06 0.13 20.49
N TYR A 44 -4.18 0.40 19.19
CA TYR A 44 -3.75 -0.52 18.15
C TYR A 44 -3.46 0.24 16.85
N VAL A 45 -2.71 -0.43 15.97
CA VAL A 45 -2.26 0.14 14.71
C VAL A 45 -2.88 -0.60 13.52
N PHE A 46 -3.25 0.16 12.51
CA PHE A 46 -3.44 -0.32 11.15
C PHE A 46 -2.16 -0.04 10.36
N LEU A 47 -1.71 -1.04 9.61
CA LEU A 47 -0.53 -0.94 8.76
C LEU A 47 -0.96 -1.11 7.30
N GLU A 48 -0.60 -0.16 6.44
CA GLU A 48 -0.92 -0.23 5.02
C GLU A 48 0.35 -0.14 4.18
N VAL A 49 0.57 -1.11 3.28
CA VAL A 49 1.69 -1.14 2.35
C VAL A 49 1.17 -1.00 0.93
N GLY A 50 1.65 0.01 0.20
CA GLY A 50 1.20 0.28 -1.18
C GLY A 50 -0.18 0.92 -1.23
N CYS A 51 -0.45 1.89 -0.34
CA CYS A 51 -1.79 2.43 -0.15
C CYS A 51 -2.35 3.18 -1.38
N SER A 52 -1.49 3.61 -2.33
CA SER A 52 -1.90 4.36 -3.51
C SER A 52 -2.61 5.66 -3.15
N ASP A 53 -3.51 6.15 -4.01
CA ASP A 53 -4.34 7.33 -3.76
C ASP A 53 -5.84 7.02 -3.63
N ARG A 54 -6.22 5.74 -3.52
CA ARG A 54 -7.61 5.26 -3.53
C ARG A 54 -7.79 4.05 -2.63
N ASN A 55 -8.98 3.89 -2.05
CA ASN A 55 -9.33 2.75 -1.19
C ASN A 55 -8.35 2.58 -0.02
N THR A 56 -7.90 3.71 0.52
CA THR A 56 -6.90 3.80 1.59
C THR A 56 -7.54 3.58 2.96
N LEU A 57 -6.78 3.07 3.92
CA LEU A 57 -7.33 2.72 5.23
C LEU A 57 -7.72 3.91 6.09
N ASP A 58 -7.22 5.11 5.81
CA ASP A 58 -7.60 6.32 6.54
C ASP A 58 -9.08 6.65 6.40
N GLU A 59 -9.70 6.28 5.27
CA GLU A 59 -11.13 6.43 5.05
C GLU A 59 -11.96 5.64 6.07
N THR A 60 -11.39 4.62 6.71
CA THR A 60 -12.05 3.78 7.73
C THR A 60 -11.79 4.22 9.17
N LEU A 61 -10.86 5.16 9.41
CA LEU A 61 -10.41 5.52 10.76
C LEU A 61 -11.52 6.13 11.63
N HIS A 62 -12.52 6.77 11.03
CA HIS A 62 -13.68 7.30 11.76
C HIS A 62 -14.45 6.22 12.54
N ALA A 63 -14.45 4.97 12.05
CA ALA A 63 -15.05 3.82 12.75
C ALA A 63 -14.13 3.21 13.81
N HIS A 64 -12.89 3.70 13.90
CA HIS A 64 -11.83 3.16 14.76
C HIS A 64 -11.10 4.31 15.47
N PRO A 65 -11.76 5.04 16.38
CA PRO A 65 -11.21 6.24 17.01
C PRO A 65 -9.97 5.98 17.88
N ARG A 66 -9.68 4.72 18.22
CA ARG A 66 -8.48 4.31 18.99
C ARG A 66 -7.41 3.67 18.12
N ALA A 67 -7.62 3.63 16.80
CA ALA A 67 -6.62 3.17 15.84
C ALA A 67 -5.71 4.31 15.42
N PHE A 68 -4.46 3.97 15.13
CA PHE A 68 -3.56 4.81 14.36
C PHE A 68 -3.20 4.09 13.06
N LEU A 69 -3.12 4.82 11.94
CA LEU A 69 -2.70 4.26 10.66
C LEU A 69 -1.25 4.64 10.35
N LEU A 70 -0.43 3.64 10.10
CA LEU A 70 0.89 3.78 9.50
C LEU A 70 0.85 3.25 8.07
N ALA A 71 1.03 4.12 7.08
CA ALA A 71 0.96 3.79 5.67
C ALA A 71 2.30 4.00 4.94
N PHE A 72 2.52 3.25 3.86
CA PHE A 72 3.71 3.31 3.02
C PHE A 72 3.33 3.46 1.55
N GLU A 73 3.83 4.52 0.90
CA GLU A 73 3.58 4.82 -0.51
C GLU A 73 4.85 5.36 -1.19
N PRO A 74 5.58 4.54 -1.97
CA PRO A 74 6.84 4.99 -2.59
C PRO A 74 6.67 5.99 -3.74
N LEU A 75 5.48 6.11 -4.35
CA LEU A 75 5.24 7.01 -5.47
C LEU A 75 4.90 8.41 -4.96
N LEU A 76 5.81 9.35 -5.20
CA LEU A 76 5.69 10.72 -4.71
C LEU A 76 4.42 11.45 -5.18
N ASP A 77 3.94 11.15 -6.38
CA ASP A 77 2.68 11.71 -6.88
C ASP A 77 1.46 11.24 -6.07
N LYS A 78 1.47 9.99 -5.60
CA LYS A 78 0.42 9.42 -4.75
C LYS A 78 0.53 9.91 -3.32
N TYR A 79 1.73 9.88 -2.77
CA TYR A 79 2.06 10.48 -1.49
C TYR A 79 1.59 11.95 -1.39
N ALA A 80 1.85 12.76 -2.43
CA ALA A 80 1.42 14.15 -2.45
C ALA A 80 -0.12 14.31 -2.42
N VAL A 81 -0.85 13.45 -3.12
CA VAL A 81 -2.33 13.43 -3.09
C VAL A 81 -2.84 13.10 -1.68
N LEU A 82 -2.24 12.10 -1.01
CA LEU A 82 -2.61 11.74 0.36
C LEU A 82 -2.38 12.90 1.33
N LEU A 83 -1.21 13.55 1.26
CA LEU A 83 -0.92 14.72 2.07
C LEU A 83 -1.95 15.84 1.82
N ALA A 84 -2.24 16.16 0.55
CA ALA A 84 -3.18 17.20 0.20
C ALA A 84 -4.60 16.92 0.73
N ARG A 85 -5.03 15.65 0.74
CA ARG A 85 -6.31 15.20 1.29
C ARG A 85 -6.39 15.44 2.80
N GLY A 86 -5.33 15.09 3.51
CA GLY A 86 -5.24 15.23 4.97
C GLY A 86 -5.11 16.66 5.47
N THR A 87 -4.45 17.49 4.67
CA THR A 87 -4.21 18.89 5.00
C THR A 87 -5.21 19.80 4.31
N GLN A 88 -6.51 19.58 4.49
CA GLN A 88 -7.51 20.62 4.15
C GLN A 88 -7.24 21.87 5.03
N ARG A 89 -6.27 22.67 4.61
CA ARG A 89 -5.78 23.89 5.27
C ARG A 89 -6.80 25.01 5.13
N TYR A 90 -7.59 24.99 4.06
CA TYR A 90 -8.66 25.94 3.78
C TYR A 90 -10.03 25.28 3.86
N HIS A 91 -10.69 25.39 5.01
CA HIS A 91 -12.15 25.20 5.11
C HIS A 91 -12.74 26.31 6.00
N GLY A 92 -13.15 27.41 5.36
CA GLY A 92 -13.72 28.59 6.03
C GLY A 92 -12.69 29.42 6.81
N ASN A 93 -13.08 29.92 7.98
CA ASN A 93 -12.29 30.85 8.79
C ASN A 93 -11.26 30.17 9.73
N ARG A 94 -10.91 28.90 9.49
CA ARG A 94 -9.93 28.19 10.34
C ARG A 94 -8.52 28.64 9.96
N LYS A 95 -7.71 28.97 10.96
CA LYS A 95 -6.29 29.30 10.76
C LYS A 95 -5.54 28.08 10.24
N ASP A 96 -4.62 28.31 9.31
CA ASP A 96 -3.68 27.30 8.83
C ASP A 96 -2.91 26.71 10.01
N ARG A 97 -3.02 25.40 10.20
CA ARG A 97 -2.18 24.67 11.15
C ARG A 97 -1.00 24.08 10.40
N SER A 98 0.20 24.37 10.88
CA SER A 98 1.39 23.62 10.47
C SER A 98 1.22 22.19 10.97
N VAL A 99 1.26 21.23 10.05
CA VAL A 99 1.29 19.79 10.36
C VAL A 99 2.63 19.23 9.91
N PRO A 100 3.25 18.32 10.68
CA PRO A 100 4.47 17.67 10.23
C PRO A 100 4.24 16.94 8.90
N LEU A 101 5.26 16.91 8.05
CA LEU A 101 5.21 16.17 6.79
C LEU A 101 4.88 14.69 7.10
N GLY A 102 4.13 14.02 6.22
CA GLY A 102 3.67 12.63 6.42
C GLY A 102 2.33 12.52 7.14
N HIS A 103 1.95 13.48 7.99
CA HIS A 103 0.63 13.46 8.65
C HIS A 103 -0.48 13.84 7.67
N HIS A 104 -1.20 12.84 7.18
CA HIS A 104 -2.35 12.99 6.29
C HIS A 104 -3.69 12.77 7.01
N HIS A 105 -3.66 12.49 8.31
CA HIS A 105 -4.83 12.42 9.17
C HIS A 105 -4.38 12.71 10.60
N GLU A 106 -5.27 13.14 11.49
CA GLU A 106 -4.94 13.35 12.92
C GLU A 106 -4.45 12.07 13.61
N ARG A 107 -4.79 10.92 13.04
CA ARG A 107 -4.43 9.56 13.47
C ARG A 107 -3.76 8.74 12.37
N ALA A 108 -3.11 9.38 11.40
CA ALA A 108 -2.37 8.66 10.38
C ALA A 108 -1.11 9.38 9.91
N VAL A 109 -0.08 8.57 9.66
CA VAL A 109 1.15 8.97 8.97
C VAL A 109 1.31 8.10 7.74
N VAL A 110 1.63 8.74 6.61
CA VAL A 110 2.09 8.05 5.41
C VAL A 110 3.57 8.37 5.21
N LEU A 111 4.37 7.36 4.87
CA LEU A 111 5.79 7.47 4.63
C LEU A 111 6.08 7.25 3.14
N PRO A 112 6.86 8.13 2.47
CA PRO A 112 7.16 8.04 1.05
C PRO A 112 8.28 7.02 0.76
N MET A 113 8.08 5.77 1.20
CA MET A 113 9.04 4.69 1.05
C MET A 113 8.31 3.39 0.76
N ALA A 114 8.98 2.49 0.05
CA ALA A 114 8.46 1.15 -0.20
C ALA A 114 8.71 0.24 1.02
N VAL A 115 8.00 -0.88 1.07
CA VAL A 115 8.36 -2.01 1.93
C VAL A 115 8.88 -3.12 1.03
N SER A 116 10.07 -3.64 1.33
CA SER A 116 10.73 -4.70 0.56
C SER A 116 11.29 -5.79 1.48
N GLU A 117 11.73 -6.92 0.92
CA GLU A 117 12.29 -8.02 1.73
C GLU A 117 13.54 -7.62 2.51
N THR A 118 14.33 -6.68 1.99
CA THR A 118 15.69 -6.39 2.46
C THR A 118 15.96 -4.91 2.77
N GLY A 119 15.01 -4.00 2.52
CA GLY A 119 15.17 -2.56 2.79
C GLY A 119 16.20 -1.87 1.87
N GLY A 120 16.56 -0.63 2.20
CA GLY A 120 17.52 0.19 1.43
C GLY A 120 16.91 0.77 0.15
N MET A 121 17.75 1.20 -0.80
CA MET A 121 17.28 1.72 -2.08
C MET A 121 16.84 0.58 -3.00
N ARG A 122 15.66 0.70 -3.61
CA ARG A 122 15.09 -0.30 -4.51
C ARG A 122 14.60 0.33 -5.79
N ASN A 123 14.75 -0.42 -6.89
CA ASN A 123 14.12 -0.04 -8.14
C ASN A 123 12.65 -0.43 -8.09
N ILE A 124 11.78 0.54 -8.33
CA ILE A 124 10.36 0.32 -8.57
C ILE A 124 10.08 0.50 -10.06
N THR A 125 9.34 -0.42 -10.66
CA THR A 125 8.78 -0.23 -12.00
C THR A 125 7.51 0.57 -11.84
N VAL A 126 7.48 1.79 -12.41
CA VAL A 126 6.32 2.67 -12.38
C VAL A 126 5.61 2.57 -13.71
N SER A 127 4.36 2.14 -13.67
CA SER A 127 3.49 2.10 -14.83
C SER A 127 2.67 3.39 -14.92
N TRP A 128 2.25 3.74 -16.14
CA TRP A 128 1.28 4.82 -16.36
C TRP A 128 -0.07 4.57 -15.65
N LEU A 129 -0.38 3.32 -15.32
CA LEU A 129 -1.47 2.94 -14.42
C LEU A 129 -0.91 2.70 -13.02
N ALA A 130 -1.38 3.48 -12.04
CA ALA A 130 -0.89 3.45 -10.67
C ALA A 130 -0.89 2.02 -10.08
N GLY A 131 -2.01 1.31 -10.20
CA GLY A 131 -2.18 -0.08 -9.73
C GLY A 131 -1.44 -1.14 -10.55
N CYS A 132 -0.47 -0.76 -11.38
CA CYS A 132 0.44 -1.69 -12.04
C CYS A 132 1.90 -1.47 -11.61
N SER A 133 2.18 -0.54 -10.69
CA SER A 133 3.53 -0.21 -10.25
C SER A 133 3.98 -1.18 -9.15
N SER A 134 5.20 -1.71 -9.25
CA SER A 134 5.68 -2.74 -8.32
C SER A 134 7.20 -2.78 -8.20
N LEU A 135 7.68 -3.25 -7.05
CA LEU A 135 9.08 -3.64 -6.85
C LEU A 135 9.44 -4.92 -7.62
N ALA A 136 8.46 -5.76 -7.94
CA ALA A 136 8.66 -6.92 -8.80
C ALA A 136 8.66 -6.51 -10.27
N ALA A 137 9.46 -7.22 -11.06
CA ALA A 137 9.40 -7.11 -12.51
C ALA A 137 8.07 -7.66 -13.04
N LEU A 138 7.48 -6.97 -14.00
CA LEU A 138 6.30 -7.47 -14.70
C LEU A 138 6.64 -8.75 -15.47
N ASN A 139 5.82 -9.79 -15.32
CA ASN A 139 5.93 -11.01 -16.11
C ASN A 139 5.43 -10.74 -17.54
N ARG A 140 6.37 -10.59 -18.48
CA ARG A 140 6.07 -10.32 -19.89
C ARG A 140 5.27 -11.44 -20.59
N ARG A 141 5.18 -12.62 -19.97
CA ARG A 141 4.36 -13.73 -20.48
C ARG A 141 2.89 -13.64 -20.01
N SER A 142 2.56 -12.81 -19.02
CA SER A 142 1.20 -12.75 -18.45
C SER A 142 0.18 -12.03 -19.32
N HIS A 143 -0.80 -12.73 -19.86
CA HIS A 143 -1.74 -12.21 -20.85
C HIS A 143 -2.98 -11.51 -20.27
N TRP A 144 -3.24 -11.64 -18.97
CA TRP A 144 -4.52 -11.23 -18.40
C TRP A 144 -4.62 -9.75 -18.01
N ALA A 145 -3.48 -9.04 -17.90
CA ALA A 145 -3.43 -7.59 -17.65
C ALA A 145 -2.55 -6.85 -18.66
N PRO A 146 -2.91 -6.83 -19.96
CA PRO A 146 -2.12 -6.19 -21.00
C PRO A 146 -1.94 -4.68 -20.78
N TRP A 147 -2.85 -4.03 -20.05
CA TRP A 147 -2.77 -2.60 -19.72
C TRP A 147 -1.57 -2.25 -18.82
N CYS A 148 -1.07 -3.20 -18.02
CA CYS A 148 0.12 -3.02 -17.20
C CYS A 148 1.42 -3.01 -18.01
N ARG A 149 1.41 -3.46 -19.27
CA ARG A 149 2.58 -3.52 -20.16
C ARG A 149 2.86 -2.22 -20.92
N GLY A 150 2.19 -1.12 -20.56
CA GLY A 150 2.31 0.17 -21.23
C GLY A 150 3.68 0.84 -21.00
N ARG A 151 3.71 2.17 -21.05
CA ARG A 151 4.92 2.93 -20.72
C ARG A 151 5.32 2.63 -19.27
N MET A 152 6.54 2.15 -19.10
CA MET A 152 7.16 1.85 -17.82
C MET A 152 8.42 2.68 -17.68
N GLU A 153 8.60 3.26 -16.51
CA GLU A 153 9.88 3.81 -16.09
C GLU A 153 10.36 3.11 -14.83
N THR A 154 11.65 3.23 -14.53
CA THR A 154 12.23 2.71 -13.31
C THR A 154 12.64 3.87 -12.43
N ARG A 155 12.10 3.93 -11.21
CA ARG A 155 12.51 4.91 -10.21
C ARG A 155 13.30 4.20 -9.12
N LEU A 156 14.30 4.89 -8.57
CA LEU A 156 14.98 4.44 -7.36
C LEU A 156 14.24 5.04 -6.15
N VAL A 157 13.73 4.21 -5.26
CA VAL A 157 12.95 4.63 -4.09
C VAL A 157 13.58 4.11 -2.80
N PRO A 158 13.50 4.85 -1.69
CA PRO A 158 13.86 4.32 -0.38
C PRO A 158 12.90 3.19 0.00
N SER A 159 13.39 2.20 0.75
CA SER A 159 12.57 1.13 1.29
C SER A 159 13.06 0.66 2.65
N ILE A 160 12.14 0.08 3.42
CA ILE A 160 12.41 -0.62 4.68
C ILE A 160 11.89 -2.06 4.60
N THR A 161 12.24 -2.91 5.57
CA THR A 161 11.65 -4.25 5.68
C THR A 161 10.28 -4.22 6.34
N LEU A 162 9.44 -5.24 6.11
CA LEU A 162 8.16 -5.35 6.83
C LEU A 162 8.41 -5.50 8.34
N THR A 163 9.50 -6.17 8.75
CA THR A 163 9.97 -6.20 10.15
C THR A 163 10.23 -4.80 10.71
N ALA A 164 10.94 -3.95 9.96
CA ALA A 164 11.18 -2.57 10.39
C ALA A 164 9.88 -1.75 10.44
N ALA A 165 8.97 -1.94 9.48
CA ALA A 165 7.65 -1.31 9.50
C ALA A 165 6.84 -1.69 10.75
N LEU A 166 6.88 -2.97 11.15
CA LEU A 166 6.26 -3.45 12.39
C LEU A 166 6.92 -2.87 13.64
N HIS A 167 8.23 -2.61 13.63
CA HIS A 167 8.90 -1.94 14.76
C HIS A 167 8.53 -0.46 14.88
N LEU A 168 8.21 0.21 13.76
CA LEU A 168 7.73 1.60 13.78
C LEU A 168 6.39 1.77 14.52
N THR A 169 5.68 0.67 14.82
CA THR A 169 4.45 0.69 15.63
C THR A 169 4.71 0.60 17.13
N GLY A 170 5.98 0.57 17.57
CA GLY A 170 6.36 0.51 18.98
C GLY A 170 5.88 -0.76 19.67
N SER A 171 5.37 -0.64 20.89
CA SER A 171 4.81 -1.78 21.64
C SER A 171 3.39 -2.15 21.23
N LEU A 172 2.66 -1.26 20.55
CA LEU A 172 1.26 -1.46 20.20
C LEU A 172 1.06 -2.69 19.28
N PRO A 173 -0.07 -3.39 19.43
CA PRO A 173 -0.47 -4.45 18.52
C PRO A 173 -0.89 -3.86 17.17
N VAL A 174 -0.63 -4.61 16.09
CA VAL A 174 -1.09 -4.30 14.74
C VAL A 174 -2.34 -5.13 14.47
N ARG A 175 -3.50 -4.50 14.60
CA ARG A 175 -4.79 -5.18 14.44
C ARG A 175 -5.03 -5.60 12.99
N PHE A 176 -4.57 -4.79 12.05
CA PHE A 176 -4.80 -5.04 10.62
C PHE A 176 -3.60 -4.60 9.79
N VAL A 177 -3.13 -5.49 8.92
CA VAL A 177 -2.15 -5.20 7.88
C VAL A 177 -2.82 -5.38 6.53
N LYS A 178 -2.88 -4.32 5.72
CA LYS A 178 -3.25 -4.41 4.30
C LYS A 178 -1.98 -4.33 3.45
N LEU A 179 -1.71 -5.40 2.71
CA LEU A 179 -0.62 -5.48 1.75
C LEU A 179 -1.21 -5.36 0.35
N ASP A 180 -0.79 -4.30 -0.34
CA ASP A 180 -1.12 -4.00 -1.72
C ASP A 180 0.20 -3.60 -2.44
N ALA A 181 1.22 -4.44 -2.28
CA ALA A 181 2.56 -4.20 -2.82
C ALA A 181 2.70 -4.68 -4.28
N GLN A 182 1.56 -4.99 -4.93
CA GLN A 182 1.46 -5.39 -6.32
C GLN A 182 2.41 -6.55 -6.68
N GLY A 183 2.12 -7.73 -6.12
CA GLY A 183 2.76 -8.98 -6.51
C GLY A 183 3.99 -9.40 -5.71
N VAL A 184 4.37 -8.63 -4.67
CA VAL A 184 5.41 -9.02 -3.69
C VAL A 184 4.86 -9.25 -2.29
N ASP A 185 3.55 -9.21 -2.12
CA ASP A 185 2.85 -9.25 -0.82
C ASP A 185 3.28 -10.45 0.03
N PHE A 186 3.30 -11.63 -0.58
CA PHE A 186 3.69 -12.86 0.11
C PHE A 186 5.17 -12.88 0.50
N GLN A 187 6.05 -12.34 -0.34
CA GLN A 187 7.48 -12.22 -0.05
C GLN A 187 7.72 -11.31 1.15
N LEU A 188 6.95 -10.21 1.26
CA LEU A 188 7.01 -9.34 2.44
C LEU A 188 6.66 -10.12 3.70
N VAL A 189 5.58 -10.89 3.69
CA VAL A 189 5.18 -11.70 4.85
C VAL A 189 6.20 -12.77 5.19
N ARG A 190 6.75 -13.47 4.19
CA ARG A 190 7.81 -14.48 4.39
C ARG A 190 9.10 -13.91 4.95
N SER A 191 9.38 -12.63 4.71
CA SER A 191 10.57 -11.94 5.23
C SER A 191 10.49 -11.62 6.73
N VAL A 192 9.29 -11.70 7.33
CA VAL A 192 9.10 -11.43 8.75
C VAL A 192 9.30 -12.70 9.56
N PRO A 193 10.09 -12.68 10.66
CA PRO A 193 10.17 -13.81 11.57
C PRO A 193 8.78 -14.26 12.03
N PRO A 194 8.40 -15.54 11.89
CA PRO A 194 7.05 -16.01 12.25
C PRO A 194 6.62 -15.68 13.68
N SER A 195 7.57 -15.65 14.63
CA SER A 195 7.33 -15.25 16.01
C SER A 195 6.91 -13.78 16.13
N LEU A 196 7.60 -12.87 15.42
CA LEU A 196 7.27 -11.45 15.40
C LEU A 196 5.92 -11.21 14.73
N LEU A 197 5.69 -11.85 13.57
CA LEU A 197 4.43 -11.73 12.84
C LEU A 197 3.25 -12.14 13.73
N ARG A 198 3.32 -13.32 14.35
CA ARG A 198 2.30 -13.78 15.30
C ARG A 198 2.14 -12.84 16.49
N ALA A 199 3.24 -12.38 17.10
CA ALA A 199 3.16 -11.54 18.29
C ALA A 199 2.52 -10.17 18.00
N LYS A 200 2.73 -9.63 16.80
CA LYS A 200 2.32 -8.26 16.45
C LYS A 200 1.03 -8.17 15.65
N VAL A 201 0.76 -9.11 14.75
CA VAL A 201 -0.27 -8.93 13.73
C VAL A 201 -1.48 -9.82 13.97
N GLU A 202 -2.65 -9.23 14.19
CA GLU A 202 -3.90 -9.98 14.40
C GLU A 202 -4.51 -10.44 13.07
N MET A 203 -4.55 -9.56 12.06
CA MET A 203 -5.17 -9.82 10.76
C MET A 203 -4.32 -9.27 9.62
N LEU A 204 -4.28 -10.00 8.51
CA LEU A 204 -3.67 -9.55 7.25
C LEU A 204 -4.67 -9.64 6.09
N GLU A 205 -4.60 -8.69 5.18
CA GLU A 205 -5.20 -8.74 3.86
C GLU A 205 -4.10 -8.58 2.82
N MET A 206 -4.08 -9.45 1.81
CA MET A 206 -3.12 -9.37 0.69
C MET A 206 -3.73 -9.87 -0.61
N GLU A 207 -3.24 -9.38 -1.75
CA GLU A 207 -3.65 -9.92 -3.04
C GLU A 207 -2.97 -11.25 -3.33
N VAL A 208 -3.76 -12.24 -3.74
CA VAL A 208 -3.27 -13.55 -4.15
C VAL A 208 -3.73 -13.89 -5.56
N ARG A 209 -2.86 -14.60 -6.27
CA ARG A 209 -3.14 -15.12 -7.60
C ARG A 209 -3.91 -16.44 -7.51
N ALA A 210 -4.92 -16.60 -8.37
CA ALA A 210 -5.58 -17.89 -8.58
C ALA A 210 -4.61 -18.94 -9.14
N SER A 211 -4.73 -20.20 -8.70
CA SER A 211 -3.77 -21.25 -9.05
C SER A 211 -3.69 -21.56 -10.56
N ASP A 212 -4.75 -21.30 -11.31
CA ASP A 212 -4.89 -21.52 -12.75
C ASP A 212 -4.53 -20.29 -13.61
N CYS A 213 -4.10 -19.18 -13.00
CA CYS A 213 -3.76 -17.95 -13.70
C CYS A 213 -2.26 -17.80 -13.95
N GLU A 214 -1.88 -17.03 -14.97
CA GLU A 214 -0.49 -16.58 -15.12
C GLU A 214 -0.15 -15.52 -14.06
N ALA A 215 1.06 -15.54 -13.51
CA ALA A 215 1.51 -14.50 -12.60
C ALA A 215 1.70 -13.18 -13.32
N LEU A 216 1.11 -12.08 -12.84
CA LEU A 216 1.33 -10.75 -13.42
C LEU A 216 2.73 -10.24 -13.14
N TYR A 217 3.24 -10.54 -11.95
CA TYR A 217 4.58 -10.17 -11.52
C TYR A 217 5.47 -11.42 -11.40
N ALA A 218 6.76 -11.25 -11.68
CA ALA A 218 7.73 -12.32 -11.53
C ALA A 218 7.81 -12.76 -10.07
N GLY A 219 7.66 -14.06 -9.82
CA GLY A 219 7.69 -14.63 -8.46
C GLY A 219 6.39 -14.48 -7.67
N GLN A 220 5.32 -13.91 -8.23
CA GLN A 220 4.05 -13.75 -7.52
C GLN A 220 3.46 -15.11 -7.08
N ALA A 221 3.25 -15.25 -5.77
CA ALA A 221 2.81 -16.49 -5.17
C ALA A 221 1.36 -16.86 -5.55
N GLY A 222 1.11 -18.16 -5.64
CA GLY A 222 -0.24 -18.68 -5.83
C GLY A 222 -0.99 -18.82 -4.50
N CYS A 223 -2.32 -18.84 -4.56
CA CYS A 223 -3.15 -18.91 -3.36
C CYS A 223 -2.84 -20.10 -2.44
N LEU A 224 -2.59 -21.29 -2.99
CA LEU A 224 -2.30 -22.49 -2.21
C LEU A 224 -0.99 -22.40 -1.44
N GLU A 225 0.06 -21.87 -2.08
CA GLU A 225 1.36 -21.63 -1.45
C GLU A 225 1.23 -20.66 -0.28
N VAL A 226 0.49 -19.56 -0.48
CA VAL A 226 0.20 -18.59 0.59
C VAL A 226 -0.54 -19.26 1.74
N LEU A 227 -1.58 -20.05 1.46
CA LEU A 227 -2.36 -20.73 2.51
C LEU A 227 -1.54 -21.73 3.30
N GLU A 228 -0.72 -22.53 2.64
CA GLU A 228 0.12 -23.53 3.29
C GLU A 228 1.08 -22.86 4.27
N TYR A 229 1.79 -21.82 3.81
CA TYR A 229 2.69 -21.05 4.66
C TYR A 229 1.93 -20.37 5.81
N MET A 230 0.85 -19.65 5.52
CA MET A 230 0.11 -18.89 6.54
C MET A 230 -0.49 -19.79 7.61
N ARG A 231 -0.91 -21.00 7.26
CA ARG A 231 -1.32 -22.02 8.25
C ARG A 231 -0.15 -22.48 9.12
N SER A 232 1.03 -22.68 8.54
CA SER A 232 2.23 -23.07 9.29
C SER A 232 2.66 -22.02 10.32
N VAL A 233 2.40 -20.74 10.03
CA VAL A 233 2.70 -19.62 10.94
C VAL A 233 1.52 -19.24 11.85
N GLY A 234 0.44 -20.02 11.88
CA GLY A 234 -0.64 -19.87 12.87
C GLY A 234 -1.80 -18.95 12.45
N TYR A 235 -1.99 -18.72 11.16
CA TYR A 235 -3.13 -17.99 10.61
C TYR A 235 -4.15 -18.95 9.96
N GLU A 236 -5.36 -18.45 9.79
CA GLU A 236 -6.45 -19.09 9.06
C GLU A 236 -7.06 -18.12 8.04
N ASN A 237 -7.54 -18.67 6.92
CA ASN A 237 -8.14 -17.89 5.85
C ASN A 237 -9.65 -17.75 6.08
N THR A 238 -10.14 -16.52 6.10
CA THR A 238 -11.56 -16.19 6.31
C THR A 238 -12.29 -15.79 5.02
N SER A 239 -11.58 -15.55 3.92
CA SER A 239 -12.16 -15.10 2.62
C SER A 239 -12.10 -16.15 1.50
N GLY A 240 -11.49 -17.30 1.77
CA GLY A 240 -11.26 -18.40 0.81
C GLY A 240 -10.19 -18.10 -0.25
N CYS A 241 -9.78 -19.13 -0.99
CA CYS A 241 -8.98 -18.96 -2.21
C CYS A 241 -9.90 -18.73 -3.42
N PRO A 242 -9.47 -17.95 -4.44
CA PRO A 242 -10.01 -18.10 -5.77
C PRO A 242 -9.56 -19.46 -6.34
N TRP A 243 -10.43 -20.48 -6.25
CA TRP A 243 -10.11 -21.85 -6.69
C TRP A 243 -10.16 -22.03 -8.21
N ARG A 244 -10.83 -21.13 -8.92
CA ARG A 244 -10.88 -21.08 -10.39
C ARG A 244 -11.04 -19.64 -10.83
N THR A 245 -10.45 -19.29 -11.97
CA THR A 245 -11.02 -18.22 -12.78
C THR A 245 -12.48 -18.56 -13.03
N VAL A 246 -13.39 -17.76 -12.48
CA VAL A 246 -14.77 -17.80 -12.94
C VAL A 246 -14.70 -17.28 -14.36
N ARG A 247 -14.53 -18.18 -15.33
CA ARG A 247 -14.97 -17.90 -16.69
C ARG A 247 -16.44 -17.59 -16.51
N HIS A 248 -16.80 -16.32 -16.54
CA HIS A 248 -18.19 -15.93 -16.63
C HIS A 248 -18.68 -16.58 -17.93
N VAL A 249 -19.33 -17.74 -17.80
CA VAL A 249 -19.94 -18.48 -18.90
C VAL A 249 -21.20 -17.68 -19.26
N GLY A 250 -20.99 -16.57 -19.96
CA GLY A 250 -22.04 -15.60 -20.23
C GLY A 250 -21.48 -14.32 -20.79
N ARG A 251 -21.12 -14.33 -22.09
CA ARG A 251 -21.02 -13.24 -23.08
C ARG A 251 -20.43 -11.86 -22.72
N GLU A 252 -20.11 -11.53 -21.49
CA GLU A 252 -19.38 -10.31 -21.15
C GLU A 252 -17.89 -10.58 -21.38
N LYS A 253 -17.31 -9.81 -22.31
CA LYS A 253 -15.88 -9.76 -22.63
C LYS A 253 -15.06 -9.18 -21.46
N GLY A 254 -15.24 -9.70 -20.25
CA GLY A 254 -14.42 -9.38 -19.08
C GLY A 254 -13.16 -10.22 -19.12
N THR A 255 -12.00 -9.58 -18.98
CA THR A 255 -10.74 -10.27 -18.68
C THR A 255 -10.91 -11.04 -17.37
N PRO A 256 -10.48 -12.31 -17.29
CA PRO A 256 -10.57 -13.08 -16.06
C PRO A 256 -9.83 -12.33 -14.96
N ASN A 257 -10.50 -12.06 -13.84
CA ASN A 257 -9.82 -11.48 -12.68
C ASN A 257 -8.98 -12.58 -12.01
N CYS A 258 -7.66 -12.48 -12.17
CA CYS A 258 -6.71 -13.47 -11.69
C CYS A 258 -6.21 -13.21 -10.25
N GLU A 259 -6.56 -12.04 -9.70
CA GLU A 259 -6.18 -11.62 -8.36
C GLU A 259 -7.42 -11.42 -7.49
N LYS A 260 -7.28 -11.75 -6.21
CA LYS A 260 -8.31 -11.54 -5.21
C LYS A 260 -7.65 -11.24 -3.89
N GLY A 261 -8.21 -10.30 -3.12
CA GLY A 261 -7.87 -10.14 -1.71
C GLY A 261 -8.12 -11.44 -0.93
N MET A 262 -7.09 -11.90 -0.23
CA MET A 262 -7.15 -12.94 0.79
C MET A 262 -7.04 -12.29 2.16
N ARG A 263 -7.99 -12.59 3.04
CA ARG A 263 -7.98 -12.19 4.45
C ARG A 263 -7.60 -13.36 5.33
N LEU A 264 -6.64 -13.11 6.23
CA LEU A 264 -6.05 -14.07 7.13
C LEU A 264 -6.14 -13.55 8.55
N VAL A 265 -6.57 -14.39 9.48
CA VAL A 265 -6.71 -14.05 10.91
C VAL A 265 -5.86 -15.00 11.73
N ARG A 266 -5.21 -14.49 12.78
CA ARG A 266 -4.40 -15.30 13.69
C ARG A 266 -5.31 -16.23 14.51
N ARG A 267 -5.00 -17.53 14.62
CA ARG A 267 -5.93 -18.55 15.17
C ARG A 267 -6.29 -18.37 16.65
N ASP A 268 -5.42 -17.75 17.43
CA ASP A 268 -5.62 -17.44 18.85
C ASP A 268 -6.46 -16.17 19.07
N VAL A 269 -6.68 -15.37 18.03
CA VAL A 269 -7.61 -14.26 18.08
C VAL A 269 -9.00 -14.85 17.92
N GLN A 270 -9.70 -15.02 19.04
CA GLN A 270 -11.14 -15.28 18.98
C GLN A 270 -11.78 -14.09 18.28
N LEU A 271 -12.32 -14.32 17.08
CA LEU A 271 -13.27 -13.40 16.48
C LEU A 271 -14.49 -13.38 17.40
N THR A 272 -14.49 -12.46 18.37
CA THR A 272 -15.70 -12.16 19.12
C THR A 272 -16.73 -11.75 18.08
N SER A 273 -17.74 -12.59 17.89
CA SER A 273 -18.77 -12.50 16.85
C SER A 273 -19.74 -11.32 17.07
N HIS A 274 -19.24 -10.20 17.60
CA HIS A 274 -20.02 -9.06 18.07
C HIS A 274 -19.70 -7.73 17.40
N VAL A 275 -18.75 -7.70 16.45
CA VAL A 275 -18.68 -6.57 15.52
C VAL A 275 -19.53 -6.95 14.32
N GLY A 276 -20.79 -6.49 14.32
CA GLY A 276 -21.62 -6.54 13.12
C GLY A 276 -20.81 -6.01 11.94
N SER A 277 -20.92 -6.68 10.78
CA SER A 277 -20.17 -6.45 9.54
C SER A 277 -20.32 -5.03 8.96
N ALA A 278 -20.01 -4.00 9.74
CA ALA A 278 -19.90 -2.63 9.31
C ALA A 278 -18.61 -2.51 8.49
N GLY A 279 -18.74 -2.69 7.18
CA GLY A 279 -18.05 -1.86 6.21
C GLY A 279 -16.60 -2.16 5.85
N LEU A 280 -15.87 -3.07 6.51
CA LEU A 280 -14.52 -3.48 6.08
C LEU A 280 -14.54 -4.46 4.88
N THR A 281 -15.43 -4.24 3.91
CA THR A 281 -15.34 -4.88 2.60
C THR A 281 -14.75 -3.89 1.62
N SER A 282 -13.58 -4.19 1.07
CA SER A 282 -12.89 -3.46 -0.01
C SER A 282 -13.66 -3.42 -1.35
N LYS A 283 -14.96 -3.76 -1.35
CA LYS A 283 -15.85 -3.72 -2.52
C LYS A 283 -16.69 -2.44 -2.57
N GLY A 284 -16.03 -1.30 -2.52
CA GLY A 284 -16.55 -0.06 -3.11
C GLY A 284 -16.22 -0.04 -4.60
N ALA A 285 -16.82 -0.94 -5.40
CA ALA A 285 -16.76 -0.79 -6.85
C ALA A 285 -17.60 0.45 -7.22
N VAL A 286 -16.97 1.63 -7.20
CA VAL A 286 -17.51 2.83 -7.84
C VAL A 286 -17.71 2.45 -9.30
N ARG A 287 -18.96 2.21 -9.68
CA ARG A 287 -19.36 2.04 -11.07
C ARG A 287 -19.17 3.39 -11.75
N ILE A 288 -17.95 3.66 -12.21
CA ILE A 288 -17.64 4.81 -13.06
C ILE A 288 -18.50 4.64 -14.30
N ARG A 289 -19.59 5.41 -14.38
CA ARG A 289 -20.30 5.62 -15.64
C ARG A 289 -19.24 6.16 -16.61
N ARG A 290 -19.02 5.44 -17.72
CA ARG A 290 -18.26 5.94 -18.86
C ARG A 290 -18.94 7.21 -19.35
N GLY A 291 -18.48 8.36 -18.86
CA GLY A 291 -18.88 9.68 -19.30
C GLY A 291 -17.68 10.37 -19.95
N SER A 292 -17.80 10.57 -21.26
CA SER A 292 -17.21 11.68 -22.03
C SER A 292 -15.77 12.08 -21.77
N ILE A 293 -14.94 11.69 -22.74
CA ILE A 293 -13.74 12.36 -23.24
C ILE A 293 -13.78 13.87 -22.97
N PHE A 294 -12.87 14.35 -22.11
CA PHE A 294 -12.55 15.77 -22.01
C PHE A 294 -11.85 16.17 -23.32
N ARG A 295 -12.54 16.96 -24.14
CA ARG A 295 -11.90 17.69 -25.24
C ARG A 295 -11.14 18.86 -24.62
N ASP A 296 -9.84 18.82 -24.80
CA ASP A 296 -8.92 19.92 -24.56
C ASP A 296 -9.27 21.09 -25.50
N THR A 297 -9.92 22.13 -24.96
CA THR A 297 -10.11 23.40 -25.66
C THR A 297 -8.85 24.25 -25.46
N ARG A 298 -8.02 24.31 -26.50
CA ARG A 298 -7.02 25.36 -26.66
C ARG A 298 -7.73 26.71 -26.61
N GLY A 299 -7.33 27.55 -25.66
CA GLY A 299 -7.71 28.95 -25.63
C GLY A 299 -6.86 29.73 -26.62
N ASP A 300 -7.50 30.27 -27.65
CA ASP A 300 -6.94 31.32 -28.49
C ASP A 300 -6.94 32.65 -27.70
N LEU A 301 -5.75 33.20 -27.48
CA LEU A 301 -5.56 34.58 -27.03
C LEU A 301 -5.73 35.51 -28.22
N HIS A 302 -6.90 36.13 -28.34
CA HIS A 302 -7.07 37.31 -29.18
C HIS A 302 -6.65 38.56 -28.38
N SER A 303 -5.59 39.19 -28.87
CA SER A 303 -5.22 40.57 -28.59
C SER A 303 -6.29 41.52 -29.14
N SER A 304 -6.69 42.50 -28.34
CA SER A 304 -7.37 43.71 -28.84
C SER A 304 -6.73 44.92 -28.17
N SER A 305 -6.06 45.70 -29.02
CA SER A 305 -5.94 47.15 -28.96
C SER A 305 -7.29 47.84 -28.74
#